data_AF-A0A1J3EEY9-F1
#
_entry.id   AF-A0A1J3EEY9-F1
#
_cell.length_a   1.000
_cell.length_b   1.000
_cell.length_c   1.000
_cell.angle_alpha   90.00
_cell.angle_beta   90.00
_cell.angle_gamma   90.00
#
_symmetry.space_group_name_H-M   'P 1'
#
loop_
_entity.id
_entity.type
_entity.pdbx_description
1 polymer ?
#
loop_
_entity_poly.entity_id
_entity_poly.type
_entity_poly.pdbx_seq_one_letter_code
_entity_poly.pdbx_strand_id
1 'polypeptide(L)' 'SGFFRLLPDLPKIFWRYPVSYISYGSWAIQGGYKNDFLGLEFEPLFPGEPKMTGEEVINKVFRVKVTHSKWWDLAAVA' A
#
# COMPACT_ATOMS: atom_id res chain seq x y z
N SER A 1 -1.68 -10.38 2.77
CA SER A 1 -0.99 -9.55 1.76
C SER A 1 -1.67 -8.21 1.50
N GLY A 2 -2.97 -8.15 1.20
CA GLY A 2 -3.64 -6.86 0.93
C GLY A 2 -4.17 -6.71 -0.51
N PHE A 3 -3.87 -7.68 -1.40
CA PHE A 3 -4.27 -7.66 -2.80
C PHE A 3 -5.79 -7.80 -3.01
N PHE A 4 -6.38 -8.91 -2.52
CA PHE A 4 -7.81 -9.19 -2.69
C PHE A 4 -8.70 -8.44 -1.68
N ARG A 5 -8.15 -8.06 -0.54
CA ARG A 5 -8.83 -7.30 0.50
C ARG A 5 -7.81 -6.40 1.17
N LEU A 6 -8.14 -5.11 1.30
CA LEU A 6 -7.26 -4.13 1.91
C LEU A 6 -6.99 -4.49 3.38
N LEU A 7 -5.76 -4.27 3.83
CA LEU A 7 -5.34 -4.60 5.19
C LEU A 7 -6.23 -3.98 6.28
N PRO A 8 -6.71 -2.73 6.15
CA PRO A 8 -7.60 -2.14 7.15
C PRO A 8 -8.95 -2.86 7.31
N ASP A 9 -9.41 -3.56 6.26
CA ASP A 9 -10.72 -4.21 6.19
C ASP A 9 -10.67 -5.68 6.69
N LEU A 10 -9.50 -6.15 7.13
CA LEU A 10 -9.33 -7.47 7.74
C LEU A 10 -9.78 -7.46 9.21
N PRO A 11 -10.40 -8.56 9.70
CA PRO A 11 -10.68 -8.72 11.13
C PRO A 11 -9.41 -8.56 11.97
N LYS A 12 -9.51 -7.75 13.03
CA LYS A 12 -8.35 -7.28 13.79
C LYS A 12 -7.53 -8.41 14.43
N ILE A 13 -8.22 -9.35 15.09
CA ILE A 13 -7.64 -10.29 16.06
C ILE A 13 -6.71 -11.33 15.44
N PHE A 14 -6.88 -11.66 14.16
CA PHE A 14 -6.07 -12.70 13.52
C PHE A 14 -5.52 -12.27 12.15
N TRP A 15 -6.39 -11.81 11.26
CA TRP A 15 -6.01 -11.53 9.88
C TRP A 15 -5.22 -10.23 9.72
N ARG A 16 -5.64 -9.17 10.42
CA ARG A 16 -4.89 -7.90 10.44
C ARG A 16 -3.70 -7.95 11.40
N TYR A 17 -3.84 -8.67 12.51
CA TYR A 17 -2.77 -8.91 13.46
C TYR A 17 -2.88 -10.34 13.98
N PRO A 18 -1.79 -11.14 14.00
CA PRO A 18 -0.46 -10.81 13.51
C PRO A 18 -0.26 -11.12 12.02
N VAL A 19 -1.19 -11.84 11.37
CA VAL A 19 -0.94 -12.50 10.07
C VAL A 19 -0.46 -11.53 9.00
N SER A 20 -1.12 -10.38 8.82
CA SER A 20 -0.67 -9.45 7.78
C SER A 20 0.67 -8.78 8.08
N TYR A 21 1.13 -8.74 9.33
CA TYR A 21 2.43 -8.15 9.71
C TYR A 21 3.61 -9.10 9.51
N ILE A 22 3.39 -10.41 9.61
CA ILE A 22 4.44 -11.43 9.38
C ILE A 22 4.41 -11.98 7.96
N SER A 23 3.35 -11.69 7.19
CA SER A 23 3.20 -12.19 5.83
C SER A 23 4.16 -11.47 4.89
N TYR A 24 5.10 -12.24 4.32
CA TYR A 24 5.97 -11.83 3.20
C TYR A 24 5.20 -11.07 2.11
N GLY A 25 4.05 -11.63 1.68
CA GLY A 25 3.25 -11.02 0.62
C GLY A 25 2.67 -9.65 0.99
N SER A 26 2.45 -9.37 2.28
CA SER A 26 2.03 -8.02 2.70
C SER A 26 3.15 -7.00 2.57
N TRP A 27 4.39 -7.38 2.87
CA TRP A 27 5.56 -6.51 2.70
C TRP A 27 5.90 -6.33 1.23
N ALA A 28 5.87 -7.40 0.43
CA ALA A 28 6.14 -7.34 -1.00
C ALA A 28 5.17 -6.40 -1.74
N ILE A 29 3.88 -6.46 -1.42
CA ILE A 29 2.88 -5.57 -2.02
C ILE A 29 3.09 -4.11 -1.61
N GLN A 30 3.35 -3.84 -0.32
CA GLN A 30 3.62 -2.48 0.15
C GLN A 30 4.88 -1.89 -0.51
N GLY A 31 5.94 -2.68 -0.62
CA GLY A 31 7.17 -2.31 -1.31
C GLY A 31 6.94 -2.04 -2.80
N GLY A 32 6.18 -2.90 -3.48
CA GLY A 32 5.81 -2.73 -4.89
C GLY A 32 5.02 -1.44 -5.12
N TYR A 33 4.00 -1.16 -4.31
CA TYR A 33 3.25 0.10 -4.40
C TYR A 33 4.16 1.32 -4.24
N LYS A 34 5.02 1.33 -3.24
CA LYS A 34 5.96 2.45 -3.06
C LYS A 34 6.97 2.57 -4.20
N ASN A 35 7.38 1.45 -4.78
CA ASN A 35 8.30 1.45 -5.90
C ASN A 35 7.67 2.02 -7.17
N ASP A 36 6.42 1.65 -7.43
CA ASP A 36 5.77 1.91 -8.72
C ASP A 36 5.01 3.24 -8.74
N PHE A 37 4.56 3.75 -7.59
CA PHE A 37 3.74 4.97 -7.54
C PHE A 37 4.49 6.21 -7.05
N LEU A 38 5.45 6.11 -6.12
CA LEU A 38 6.07 7.31 -5.54
C LEU A 38 6.84 8.12 -6.60
N GLY A 39 6.59 9.43 -6.63
CA GLY A 39 7.18 10.36 -7.61
C GLY A 39 6.39 10.48 -8.93
N LEU A 40 5.29 9.73 -9.08
CA LEU A 40 4.40 9.86 -10.23
C LEU A 40 3.17 10.71 -9.91
N GLU A 41 2.54 11.25 -10.96
CA GLU A 41 1.23 11.89 -10.91
C GLU A 41 0.30 11.21 -11.90
N PHE A 42 -0.99 11.10 -11.53
CA PHE A 42 -2.00 10.41 -12.30
C PHE A 42 -3.16 11.36 -12.63
N GLU A 43 -3.69 11.22 -13.84
CA GLU A 43 -4.97 11.84 -14.20
C GLU A 43 -6.10 11.26 -13.34
N PRO A 44 -7.11 12.07 -13.01
CA PRO A 44 -8.25 11.60 -12.24
C PRO A 44 -9.06 10.53 -13.00
N LEU A 45 -9.80 9.71 -12.25
CA LEU A 45 -10.74 8.74 -12.82
C LEU A 45 -11.96 9.43 -13.45
N PHE A 46 -12.40 10.54 -12.85
CA PHE A 46 -13.54 11.32 -13.32
C PHE A 46 -13.07 12.68 -13.86
N PRO A 47 -13.51 13.08 -15.07
CA PRO A 47 -13.19 14.39 -15.61
C PRO A 47 -13.64 15.52 -14.66
N GLY A 48 -12.73 16.46 -14.37
CA GLY A 48 -13.00 17.61 -13.50
C GLY A 48 -12.49 17.49 -12.06
N GLU A 49 -12.01 16.31 -11.66
CA GLU A 49 -11.32 16.13 -10.38
C GLU A 49 -9.84 16.57 -10.47
N PRO A 50 -9.19 16.92 -9.34
CA PRO A 50 -7.76 17.21 -9.35
C PRO A 50 -6.93 15.96 -9.65
N LYS A 51 -5.76 16.16 -10.27
CA LYS A 51 -4.75 15.09 -10.43
C LYS A 51 -4.36 14.55 -9.05
N MET A 52 -3.98 13.27 -9.02
CA MET A 52 -3.60 12.59 -7.79
C MET A 52 -2.12 12.21 -7.85
N THR A 53 -1.37 12.53 -6.80
CA THR A 53 0.01 12.06 -6.67
C THR A 53 0.03 10.56 -6.36
N GLY A 54 1.10 9.85 -6.73
CA GLY A 54 1.21 8.43 -6.40
C GLY A 54 1.23 8.15 -4.89
N GLU A 55 1.71 9.08 -4.07
CA GLU A 55 1.58 8.98 -2.60
C GLU A 55 0.11 9.01 -2.16
N GLU A 56 -0.70 9.89 -2.75
CA GLU A 56 -2.14 9.92 -2.49
C GLU A 56 -2.84 8.66 -2.99
N VAL A 57 -2.43 8.09 -4.12
CA VAL A 57 -2.95 6.80 -4.60
C VAL A 57 -2.68 5.70 -3.55
N ILE A 58 -1.45 5.60 -3.04
CA ILE A 58 -1.08 4.59 -2.03
C ILE A 58 -1.91 4.76 -0.76
N ASN A 59 -2.05 6.00 -0.26
CA ASN A 59 -2.73 6.28 1.00
C ASN A 59 -4.27 6.22 0.89
N LYS A 60 -4.86 6.78 -0.17
CA LYS A 60 -6.32 6.91 -0.31
C LYS A 60 -6.95 5.67 -0.95
N VAL A 61 -6.32 5.12 -1.99
CA VAL A 61 -6.86 3.98 -2.75
C VAL A 61 -6.47 2.66 -2.09
N PHE A 62 -5.16 2.41 -1.94
CA PHE A 62 -4.67 1.16 -1.37
C PHE A 62 -4.69 1.14 0.17
N ARG A 63 -4.95 2.28 0.82
CA ARG A 63 -5.00 2.45 2.28
C ARG A 63 -3.75 1.92 2.99
N VAL A 64 -2.60 2.09 2.34
CA VAL A 64 -1.28 1.76 2.88
C VAL A 64 -0.61 3.06 3.32
N LYS A 65 -0.01 3.06 4.52
CA LYS A 65 0.70 4.23 5.03
C LYS A 65 2.10 4.30 4.42
N VAL A 66 2.51 5.49 3.98
CA VAL A 66 3.87 5.76 3.47
C VAL A 66 4.78 6.28 4.59
N THR A 67 4.71 5.67 5.78
CA THR A 67 5.47 6.12 6.97
C THR A 67 6.94 5.69 6.96
N HIS A 68 7.26 4.66 6.17
CA HIS A 68 8.61 4.12 6.03
C HIS A 68 9.01 4.01 4.56
N SER A 69 10.31 4.04 4.29
CA SER A 69 10.86 3.89 2.94
C SER A 69 10.61 2.48 2.38
N LYS A 70 10.52 2.36 1.05
CA LYS A 70 10.40 1.07 0.34
C LYS A 70 11.54 0.10 0.64
N TRP A 71 12.70 0.60 1.05
CA TRP A 71 13.85 -0.22 1.42
C TRP A 71 13.61 -1.03 2.71
N TRP A 72 12.77 -0.52 3.61
CA TRP A 72 12.33 -1.30 4.77
C TRP A 72 11.39 -2.43 4.36
N ASP A 73 10.50 -2.20 3.38
CA ASP A 73 9.66 -3.28 2.84
C ASP A 73 10.51 -4.35 2.16
N LEU A 74 11.54 -3.95 1.41
CA LEU A 74 12.49 -4.88 0.80
C LEU A 74 13.24 -5.71 1.85
N ALA A 75 13.71 -5.08 2.92
CA ALA A 75 14.41 -5.77 4.01
C ALA A 75 13.52 -6.76 4.77
N ALA A 76 12.21 -6.52 4.86
CA ALA A 76 11.26 -7.44 5.49
C ALA A 76 10.87 -8.63 4.59
N VAL A 77 11.08 -8.49 3.27
CA VAL A 77 10.82 -9.52 2.24
C VAL A 77 12.03 -10.43 2.05
N ALA A 78 13.24 -9.87 2.13
CA ALA A 78 14.51 -10.59 1.98
C ALA A 78 14.80 -11.51 3.16
#